data_AF-A0AAV8ZV58-F1
#
_entry.id   AF-A0AAV8ZV58-F1
#
_cell.length_a   1.000
_cell.length_b   1.000
_cell.length_c   1.000
_cell.angle_alpha   90.00
_cell.angle_beta   90.00
_cell.angle_gamma   90.00
#
_symmetry.space_group_name_H-M   'P 1'
#
loop_
_entity.id
_entity.type
_entity.pdbx_description
1 polymer ?
#
loop_
_entity_poly.entity_id
_entity_poly.type
_entity_poly.pdbx_seq_one_letter_code
_entity_poly.pdbx_strand_id
1 'polypeptide(L)'
;MEPCKPGYRDHLCSRGPPSFHGINSYLHLNDASTLDVISSDPLVVNVRFKLFSEFGLLLWASAGDSFLSLGLERGSLVLRYSVRERGEEIRVVHNTTTVHDGLWHRVKAVK
;
A
#
# COMPACT_ATOMS: atom_id res chain seq x y z
N MET A 1 16.75 10.20 25.10
CA MET A 1 15.68 9.31 24.62
C MET A 1 15.46 9.67 23.16
N GLU A 2 15.79 8.78 22.23
CA GLU A 2 15.68 9.06 20.79
C GLU A 2 14.19 9.24 20.44
N PRO A 3 13.82 10.28 19.66
CA PRO A 3 12.44 10.53 19.32
C PRO A 3 11.87 9.35 18.52
N CYS A 4 10.62 9.02 18.80
CA CYS A 4 9.92 7.91 18.17
C CYS A 4 9.85 8.08 16.64
N LYS A 5 10.07 6.99 15.89
CA LYS A 5 10.02 7.05 14.42
C LYS A 5 8.62 7.53 13.95
N PRO A 6 8.51 8.23 12.81
CA PRO A 6 7.21 8.73 12.35
C PRO A 6 6.21 7.59 12.10
N GLY A 7 5.05 7.61 12.79
CA GLY A 7 3.99 6.60 12.66
C GLY A 7 3.83 5.66 13.86
N TYR A 8 4.63 5.84 14.91
CA TYR A 8 4.58 5.03 16.14
C TYR A 8 4.03 5.85 17.32
N ARG A 9 3.40 5.16 18.26
CA ARG A 9 2.98 5.69 19.57
C ARG A 9 3.34 4.70 20.67
N ASP A 10 3.62 5.22 21.86
CA ASP A 10 3.75 4.49 23.12
C ASP A 10 4.71 3.28 23.04
N HIS A 11 4.23 2.09 23.41
CA HIS A 11 5.02 0.86 23.51
C HIS A 11 5.56 0.35 22.16
N LEU A 12 5.03 0.85 21.04
CA LEU A 12 5.50 0.48 19.70
C LEU A 12 6.77 1.25 19.29
N CYS A 13 7.12 2.32 20.01
CA CYS A 13 8.33 3.10 19.74
C CYS A 13 9.62 2.26 19.85
N SER A 14 9.62 1.20 20.66
CA SER A 14 10.78 0.32 20.86
C SER A 14 10.85 -0.86 19.89
N ARG A 15 9.75 -1.22 19.20
CA ARG A 15 9.71 -2.39 18.29
C ARG A 15 9.87 -2.06 16.81
N GLY A 16 9.70 -0.80 16.42
CA GLY A 16 9.83 -0.38 15.04
C GLY A 16 8.75 -0.98 14.11
N PRO A 17 8.85 -0.73 12.79
CA PRO A 17 7.86 -1.24 11.83
C PRO A 17 7.87 -2.75 11.67
N PRO A 18 6.72 -3.34 11.29
CA PRO A 18 6.76 -4.66 10.68
C PRO A 18 7.65 -4.61 9.43
N SER A 19 8.50 -5.62 9.29
CA SER A 19 9.33 -5.84 8.12
C SER A 19 8.82 -7.07 7.37
N PHE A 20 8.65 -6.92 6.06
CA PHE A 20 8.16 -7.98 5.18
C PHE A 20 9.28 -8.44 4.26
N HIS A 21 9.45 -9.76 4.11
CA HIS A 21 10.52 -10.36 3.32
C HIS A 21 9.99 -11.52 2.46
N GLY A 22 10.57 -11.66 1.25
CA GLY A 22 10.19 -12.70 0.32
C GLY A 22 8.78 -12.52 -0.23
N ILE A 23 8.10 -13.64 -0.51
CA ILE A 23 6.80 -13.67 -1.20
C ILE A 23 5.62 -14.03 -0.28
N ASN A 24 5.88 -14.56 0.92
CA ASN A 24 4.87 -15.09 1.84
C ASN A 24 4.89 -14.35 3.19
N SER A 25 5.12 -13.05 3.16
CA SER A 25 5.13 -12.18 4.35
C SER A 25 4.16 -11.04 4.13
N TYR A 26 3.01 -11.09 4.79
CA TYR A 26 1.94 -10.12 4.64
C TYR A 26 1.05 -10.06 5.88
N LEU A 27 0.31 -8.96 6.01
CA LEU A 27 -0.82 -8.85 6.93
C LEU A 27 -2.09 -9.15 6.15
N HIS A 28 -2.92 -10.06 6.64
CA HIS A 28 -4.21 -10.38 6.05
C HIS A 28 -5.32 -9.82 6.93
N LEU A 29 -6.11 -8.91 6.38
CA LEU A 29 -7.28 -8.31 7.02
C LEU A 29 -8.52 -8.77 6.25
N ASN A 30 -9.47 -9.37 6.95
CA ASN A 30 -10.66 -9.99 6.35
C ASN A 30 -11.96 -9.65 7.11
N ASP A 31 -11.92 -8.64 7.98
CA ASP A 31 -13.11 -8.17 8.70
C ASP A 31 -14.00 -7.33 7.78
N ALA A 32 -15.33 -7.41 8.01
CA ALA A 32 -16.32 -6.73 7.19
C ALA A 32 -16.10 -5.21 7.12
N SER A 33 -15.73 -4.58 8.24
CA SER A 33 -15.46 -3.13 8.29
C SER A 33 -14.29 -2.70 7.40
N THR A 34 -13.21 -3.47 7.36
CA THR A 34 -12.08 -3.19 6.46
C THR A 34 -12.48 -3.37 5.01
N LEU A 35 -13.27 -4.40 4.69
CA LEU A 35 -13.76 -4.65 3.34
C LEU A 35 -14.75 -3.56 2.87
N ASP A 36 -15.60 -3.05 3.76
CA ASP A 36 -16.51 -1.94 3.47
C ASP A 36 -15.72 -0.68 3.07
N VAL A 37 -14.66 -0.34 3.83
CA VAL A 37 -13.78 0.80 3.51
C VAL A 37 -13.12 0.63 2.13
N ILE A 38 -12.62 -0.57 1.81
CA ILE A 38 -12.03 -0.88 0.51
C ILE A 38 -13.04 -0.68 -0.63
N SER A 39 -14.32 -0.96 -0.38
CA SER A 39 -15.38 -0.81 -1.37
C SER A 39 -15.93 0.63 -1.50
N SER A 40 -15.56 1.52 -0.58
CA SER A 40 -16.05 2.90 -0.56
C SER A 40 -15.49 3.77 -1.69
N ASP A 41 -16.24 4.81 -2.04
CA ASP A 41 -15.85 5.85 -3.00
C ASP A 41 -16.11 7.23 -2.37
N PRO A 42 -15.07 8.05 -2.12
CA PRO A 42 -13.67 7.83 -2.49
C PRO A 42 -12.94 6.89 -1.53
N LEU A 43 -12.08 6.03 -2.07
CA LEU A 43 -11.14 5.24 -1.26
C LEU A 43 -9.81 5.99 -1.16
N VAL A 44 -9.36 6.24 0.07
CA VAL A 44 -8.08 6.92 0.34
C VAL A 44 -7.09 5.96 1.01
N VAL A 45 -6.02 5.61 0.29
CA VAL A 45 -4.92 4.82 0.82
C VAL A 45 -3.77 5.76 1.17
N ASN A 46 -3.33 5.76 2.43
CA ASN A 46 -2.18 6.55 2.89
C ASN A 46 -1.20 5.64 3.63
N VAL A 47 -0.05 5.39 3.02
CA VAL A 47 0.94 4.45 3.55
C VAL A 47 2.32 5.07 3.58
N ARG A 48 3.08 4.74 4.62
CA ARG A 48 4.52 5.02 4.71
C ARG A 48 5.27 3.71 4.59
N PHE A 49 6.26 3.68 3.71
CA PHE A 49 7.06 2.48 3.47
C PHE A 49 8.51 2.84 3.18
N LYS A 50 9.36 1.84 3.31
CA LYS A 50 10.76 1.85 2.91
C LYS A 50 11.04 0.50 2.27
N LEU A 51 11.67 0.48 1.11
CA LEU A 51 12.04 -0.73 0.39
C LEU A 51 13.26 -0.50 -0.51
N PHE A 52 13.90 -1.60 -0.92
CA PHE A 52 15.04 -1.60 -1.84
C PHE A 52 14.72 -2.27 -3.19
N SER A 53 13.60 -3.01 -3.26
CA SER A 53 13.24 -3.79 -4.45
C SER A 53 12.52 -2.91 -5.47
N GLU A 54 12.81 -3.08 -6.75
CA GLU A 54 12.06 -2.42 -7.84
C GLU A 54 10.68 -3.07 -8.09
N PHE A 55 10.41 -4.21 -7.44
CA PHE A 55 9.15 -4.93 -7.52
C PHE A 55 8.64 -5.26 -6.12
N GLY A 56 7.36 -5.02 -5.87
CA GLY A 56 6.76 -5.36 -4.58
C GLY A 56 5.31 -4.92 -4.46
N LEU A 57 4.54 -5.64 -3.66
CA LEU A 57 3.16 -5.32 -3.35
C LEU A 57 3.08 -4.61 -2.00
N LEU A 58 2.47 -3.43 -1.97
CA LEU A 58 2.25 -2.67 -0.73
C LEU A 58 0.86 -2.92 -0.16
N LEU A 59 -0.14 -3.01 -1.04
CA LEU A 59 -1.52 -3.29 -0.70
C LEU A 59 -2.18 -4.07 -1.82
N TRP A 60 -2.96 -5.07 -1.46
CA TRP A 60 -3.92 -5.70 -2.35
C TRP A 60 -5.22 -5.87 -1.60
N ALA A 61 -6.32 -5.63 -2.31
CA ALA A 61 -7.65 -5.72 -1.77
C ALA A 61 -8.61 -6.20 -2.85
N SER A 62 -9.59 -7.01 -2.48
CA SER A 62 -10.63 -7.50 -3.38
C SER A 62 -11.98 -7.54 -2.69
N ALA A 63 -13.03 -7.17 -3.41
CA ALA A 63 -14.43 -7.23 -2.96
C ALA A 63 -15.32 -7.67 -4.13
N GLY A 64 -15.76 -8.94 -4.12
CA GLY A 64 -16.46 -9.54 -5.25
C GLY A 64 -15.62 -9.48 -6.52
N ASP A 65 -16.18 -8.93 -7.59
CA ASP A 65 -15.48 -8.76 -8.89
C ASP A 65 -14.55 -7.53 -8.94
N SER A 66 -14.40 -6.82 -7.81
CA SER A 66 -13.54 -5.65 -7.73
C SER A 66 -12.21 -5.93 -7.06
N PHE A 67 -11.16 -5.26 -7.53
CA PHE A 67 -9.87 -5.27 -6.88
C PHE A 67 -9.21 -3.90 -6.86
N LEU A 68 -8.24 -3.76 -5.97
CA LEU A 68 -7.26 -2.69 -5.94
C LEU A 68 -5.89 -3.26 -5.59
N SER A 69 -4.86 -2.80 -6.27
CA SER A 69 -3.46 -3.06 -5.91
C SER A 69 -2.65 -1.78 -5.95
N LEU A 70 -1.75 -1.64 -4.97
CA LEU A 70 -0.74 -0.61 -4.90
C LEU A 70 0.61 -1.29 -4.72
N GLY A 71 1.58 -0.96 -5.55
CA GLY A 71 2.89 -1.58 -5.49
C GLY A 71 3.91 -0.91 -6.38
N LEU A 72 5.07 -1.53 -6.51
CA LEU A 72 6.10 -1.16 -7.45
C LEU A 72 6.17 -2.17 -8.61
N GLU A 73 6.29 -1.64 -9.81
CA GLU A 73 6.60 -2.39 -11.03
C GLU A 73 7.78 -1.70 -11.73
N ARG A 74 8.95 -2.35 -11.82
CA ARG A 74 10.18 -1.77 -12.40
C ARG A 74 10.52 -0.40 -11.82
N GLY A 75 10.45 -0.30 -10.49
CA GLY A 75 10.80 0.92 -9.75
C GLY A 75 9.73 2.01 -9.76
N SER A 76 8.72 1.91 -10.62
CA SER A 76 7.60 2.87 -10.67
C SER A 76 6.49 2.48 -9.70
N LEU A 77 5.90 3.46 -9.02
CA LEU A 77 4.72 3.22 -8.19
C LEU A 77 3.49 3.06 -9.09
N VAL A 78 2.75 1.98 -8.92
CA VAL A 78 1.60 1.62 -9.73
C VAL A 78 0.39 1.38 -8.84
N LEU A 79 -0.70 2.08 -9.14
CA LEU A 79 -2.03 1.81 -8.61
C LEU A 79 -2.86 1.15 -9.72
N ARG A 80 -3.48 0.01 -9.42
CA ARG A 80 -4.39 -0.69 -10.33
C ARG A 80 -5.71 -0.92 -9.62
N TYR A 81 -6.83 -0.69 -10.27
CA TYR A 81 -8.14 -0.98 -9.70
C TYR A 81 -9.18 -1.24 -10.78
N SER A 82 -10.18 -2.03 -10.44
CA SER A 82 -11.33 -2.29 -11.30
C SER A 82 -12.42 -1.23 -11.13
N VAL A 83 -13.10 -0.89 -12.23
CA VAL A 83 -14.33 -0.10 -12.24
C VAL A 83 -15.52 -1.03 -12.50
N ARG A 84 -16.31 -1.31 -11.45
CA ARG A 84 -17.44 -2.28 -11.50
C ARG A 84 -18.40 -2.03 -12.66
N GLU A 85 -18.74 -0.77 -12.90
CA GLU A 85 -19.75 -0.39 -13.89
C GLU A 85 -19.33 -0.68 -15.33
N ARG A 86 -18.01 -0.68 -15.61
CA ARG A 86 -17.46 -0.83 -16.96
C ARG A 86 -16.74 -2.15 -17.20
N GLY A 87 -16.47 -2.91 -16.14
CA GLY A 87 -15.63 -4.10 -16.21
C GLY A 87 -14.19 -3.80 -16.65
N GLU A 88 -13.75 -2.55 -16.51
CA GLU A 88 -12.43 -2.08 -16.95
C GLU A 88 -11.43 -2.05 -15.79
N GLU A 89 -10.17 -2.31 -16.10
CA GLU A 89 -9.04 -2.06 -15.20
C GLU A 89 -8.42 -0.70 -15.51
N ILE A 90 -8.30 0.14 -14.49
CA ILE A 90 -7.54 1.39 -14.56
C ILE A 90 -6.16 1.16 -13.94
N ARG A 91 -5.13 1.60 -14.65
CA ARG A 91 -3.73 1.55 -14.21
C ARG A 91 -3.12 2.94 -14.21
N VAL A 92 -2.78 3.44 -13.03
CA VAL A 92 -2.12 4.74 -12.82
C VAL A 92 -0.66 4.49 -12.46
N VAL A 93 0.25 5.12 -13.21
CA VAL A 93 1.70 4.97 -13.02
C VAL A 93 2.30 6.30 -12.61
N HIS A 94 3.10 6.27 -11.55
CA HIS A 94 3.93 7.39 -11.15
C HIS A 94 5.40 7.05 -11.41
N ASN A 95 5.93 7.56 -12.52
CA ASN A 95 7.24 7.22 -13.06
C ASN A 95 8.35 8.24 -12.73
N THR A 96 8.00 9.38 -12.14
CA THR A 96 8.94 10.49 -11.88
C THR A 96 9.72 10.37 -10.56
N THR A 97 9.43 9.35 -9.76
CA THR A 97 9.81 9.35 -8.33
C THR A 97 10.41 8.01 -7.95
N THR A 98 11.70 8.02 -7.60
CA THR A 98 12.40 6.84 -7.08
C THR A 98 12.00 6.61 -5.63
N VAL A 99 11.36 5.47 -5.35
CA VAL A 99 10.91 5.11 -3.98
C VAL A 99 11.54 3.81 -3.46
N HIS A 100 12.47 3.22 -4.22
CA HIS A 100 13.21 2.01 -3.90
C HIS A 100 14.66 2.27 -3.44
N ASP A 101 14.92 3.48 -2.94
CA ASP A 101 16.23 3.99 -2.50
C ASP A 101 16.59 3.61 -1.04
N GLY A 102 15.75 2.81 -0.37
CA GLY A 102 15.93 2.50 1.03
C GLY A 102 15.65 3.67 1.99
N LEU A 103 14.96 4.71 1.54
CA LEU A 103 14.47 5.80 2.39
C LEU A 103 12.98 5.62 2.68
N TRP A 104 12.48 6.39 3.66
CA TRP A 104 11.06 6.42 3.98
C TRP A 104 10.32 7.34 3.02
N HIS A 105 9.31 6.78 2.36
CA HIS A 105 8.40 7.50 1.47
C HIS A 105 6.98 7.47 2.02
N ARG A 106 6.19 8.48 1.66
CA ARG A 106 4.74 8.49 1.90
C ARG A 106 4.03 8.52 0.57
N VAL A 107 3.08 7.61 0.39
CA VAL A 107 2.18 7.59 -0.76
C VAL A 107 0.76 7.83 -0.29
N LYS A 108 0.05 8.67 -1.03
CA LYS A 108 -1.39 8.84 -0.93
C LYS A 108 -2.01 8.52 -2.28
N ALA A 109 -2.82 7.48 -2.33
CA ALA A 109 -3.65 7.14 -3.48
C ALA A 109 -5.11 7.47 -3.17
N VAL A 110 -5.82 8.03 -4.12
CA VAL A 110 -7.25 8.31 -4.05
C VAL A 110 -7.87 7.67 -5.29
N LYS A 111 -8.83 6.78 -5.07
CA LYS A 111 -9.71 6.23 -6.09
C LYS A 111 -11.02 6.99 -6.02
#